data_AF-A0A317SWQ9-F1
#
_entry.id   AF-A0A317SWQ9-F1
#
_cell.length_a   1.000
_cell.length_b   1.000
_cell.length_c   1.000
_cell.angle_alpha   90.00
_cell.angle_beta   90.00
_cell.angle_gamma   90.00
#
_symmetry.space_group_name_H-M   'P 1'
#
loop_
_entity.id
_entity.type
_entity.pdbx_description
1 polymer ?
#
loop_
_entity_poly.entity_id
_entity_poly.type
_entity_poly.pdbx_seq_one_letter_code
_entity_poly.pdbx_strand_id
1 'polypeptide(L)'
;MEQISYKRWTIGSISSDTGADAHDLHRAQRMVMIFSPITSIPETQRVVKTILHGEHEPIVKEVEEGTKRVQKDLAATDLSGEAQHALERTIGTVLGDGDTLVAIYAIDQDMVEDGGEIFPDGKMAEELSS
;
A
#
# COMPACT_ATOMS: atom_id res chain seq x y z
N MET A 1 -16.17 -19.21 2.48
CA MET A 1 -16.06 -18.03 1.60
C MET A 1 -16.12 -16.81 2.49
N GLU A 2 -14.98 -16.39 3.05
CA GLU A 2 -14.94 -15.17 3.86
C GLU A 2 -14.73 -13.97 2.96
N GLN A 3 -15.65 -13.01 3.07
CA GLN A 3 -15.59 -11.73 2.40
C GLN A 3 -14.54 -10.88 3.11
N ILE A 4 -13.37 -10.72 2.48
CA ILE A 4 -12.36 -9.79 2.96
C ILE A 4 -12.95 -8.38 2.82
N SER A 5 -13.24 -7.75 3.96
CA SER A 5 -13.76 -6.39 4.02
C SER A 5 -12.67 -5.42 3.55
N TYR A 6 -12.82 -4.90 2.33
CA TYR A 6 -11.93 -3.89 1.80
C TYR A 6 -12.17 -2.57 2.53
N LYS A 7 -11.25 -2.21 3.43
CA LYS A 7 -11.25 -0.87 4.04
C LYS A 7 -11.04 0.16 2.92
N ARG A 8 -12.01 1.07 2.78
CA ARG A 8 -11.89 2.26 1.92
C ARG A 8 -10.67 3.04 2.41
N TRP A 9 -9.64 3.15 1.58
CA TRP A 9 -8.49 3.97 1.89
C TRP A 9 -8.89 5.43 1.70
N THR A 10 -9.13 6.14 2.80
CA THR A 10 -9.28 7.60 2.80
C THR A 10 -7.89 8.19 2.73
N ILE A 11 -7.55 8.82 1.61
CA ILE A 11 -6.38 9.68 1.50
C ILE A 11 -6.54 10.73 2.61
N GLY A 12 -5.67 10.65 3.63
CA GLY A 12 -5.68 11.56 4.76
C GLY A 12 -5.63 12.99 4.23
N SER A 13 -6.52 13.83 4.75
CA SER A 13 -6.63 15.25 4.39
C SER A 13 -5.26 15.92 4.49
N ILE A 14 -4.56 16.04 3.36
CA ILE A 14 -3.50 17.02 3.18
C ILE A 14 -4.19 18.36 3.35
N SER A 15 -4.03 18.98 4.52
CA SER A 15 -4.45 20.35 4.77
C SER A 15 -3.63 21.24 3.83
N SER A 16 -4.20 21.64 2.68
CA SER A 16 -3.53 22.55 1.76
C SER A 16 -4.51 23.53 1.13
N ASP A 17 -4.21 24.81 1.36
CA ASP A 17 -4.88 26.02 0.92
C ASP A 17 -4.61 26.29 -0.58
N THR A 18 -5.02 25.39 -1.47
CA THR A 18 -5.04 25.69 -2.92
C THR A 18 -6.03 24.79 -3.68
N GLY A 19 -7.02 25.38 -4.33
CA GLY A 19 -8.12 24.65 -5.02
C GLY A 19 -7.71 23.70 -6.16
N ALA A 20 -6.45 23.72 -6.60
CA ALA A 20 -5.91 22.75 -7.55
C ALA A 20 -5.77 21.34 -6.93
N ASP A 21 -5.41 21.27 -5.64
CA ASP A 21 -5.16 20.02 -4.91
C ASP A 21 -6.46 19.20 -4.73
N ALA A 22 -7.59 19.90 -4.53
CA ALA A 22 -8.90 19.27 -4.39
C ALA A 22 -9.36 18.57 -5.69
N HIS A 23 -9.09 19.16 -6.86
CA HIS A 23 -9.50 18.56 -8.13
C HIS A 23 -8.69 17.30 -8.45
N ASP A 24 -7.38 17.32 -8.21
CA ASP A 24 -6.51 16.17 -8.42
C ASP A 24 -6.79 15.05 -7.43
N LEU A 25 -7.10 15.39 -6.17
CA LEU A 25 -7.57 14.44 -5.18
C LEU A 25 -8.87 13.75 -5.63
N HIS A 26 -9.86 14.52 -6.08
CA HIS A 26 -11.13 13.97 -6.57
C HIS A 26 -10.98 13.16 -7.86
N ARG A 27 -9.97 13.46 -8.68
CA ARG A 27 -9.62 12.65 -9.84
C ARG A 27 -8.99 11.32 -9.40
N ALA A 28 -7.98 11.36 -8.53
CA ALA A 28 -7.31 10.18 -7.99
C ALA A 28 -8.29 9.22 -7.30
N GLN A 29 -9.22 9.74 -6.50
CA GLN A 29 -10.26 8.93 -5.84
C GLN A 29 -11.21 8.20 -6.79
N ARG A 30 -11.35 8.67 -8.04
CA ARG A 30 -12.21 8.07 -9.07
C ARG A 30 -11.45 7.18 -10.05
N MET A 31 -10.13 7.10 -9.93
CA MET A 31 -9.31 6.25 -10.80
C MET A 31 -9.55 4.77 -10.47
N VAL A 32 -9.46 3.94 -11.51
CA VAL A 32 -9.65 2.49 -11.38
C VAL A 32 -8.44 1.91 -10.66
N MET A 33 -8.71 0.97 -9.74
CA MET A 33 -7.69 0.14 -9.12
C MET A 33 -7.86 -1.31 -9.57
N ILE A 34 -6.81 -1.88 -10.16
CA ILE A 34 -6.77 -3.27 -10.63
C ILE A 34 -5.81 -4.03 -9.73
N PHE A 35 -6.26 -5.19 -9.26
CA PHE A 35 -5.47 -6.07 -8.41
C PHE A 35 -5.17 -7.35 -9.17
N SER A 36 -3.90 -7.75 -9.20
CA SER A 36 -3.56 -9.10 -9.64
C SER A 36 -4.11 -10.13 -8.63
N PRO A 37 -4.31 -11.38 -9.08
CA PRO A 37 -4.39 -12.51 -8.16
C PRO A 37 -3.18 -12.53 -7.23
N ILE A 38 -3.40 -12.99 -6.01
CA ILE A 38 -2.31 -13.25 -5.07
C ILE A 38 -1.55 -14.48 -5.57
N THR A 39 -0.26 -14.32 -5.86
CA THR A 39 0.60 -15.41 -6.30
C THR A 39 1.46 -15.86 -5.12
N SER A 40 1.19 -17.05 -4.60
CA SER A 40 2.03 -17.70 -3.60
C SER A 40 3.12 -18.50 -4.30
N ILE A 41 4.36 -18.36 -3.82
CA ILE A 41 5.55 -19.07 -4.31
C ILE A 41 6.14 -19.83 -3.10
N PRO A 42 5.60 -21.03 -2.78
CA PRO A 42 5.96 -21.75 -1.57
C PRO A 42 7.46 -22.11 -1.50
N GLU A 43 8.10 -22.35 -2.65
CA GLU A 43 9.52 -22.71 -2.75
C GLU A 43 10.45 -21.62 -2.21
N THR A 44 9.98 -20.38 -2.22
CA THR A 44 10.72 -19.22 -1.70
C THR A 44 10.03 -18.54 -0.53
N GLN A 45 8.91 -19.11 -0.05
CA GLN A 45 8.08 -18.58 1.03
C GLN A 45 7.64 -17.13 0.78
N ARG A 46 7.32 -16.81 -0.47
CA ARG A 46 6.92 -15.46 -0.89
C ARG A 46 5.49 -15.41 -1.36
N VAL A 47 4.85 -14.28 -1.09
CA VAL A 47 3.54 -13.94 -1.61
C VAL A 47 3.65 -12.61 -2.33
N VAL A 48 3.16 -12.56 -3.57
CA VAL A 48 3.23 -11.38 -4.42
C VAL A 48 1.83 -10.96 -4.85
N LYS A 49 1.58 -9.65 -4.79
CA LYS A 49 0.39 -9.02 -5.35
C LYS A 49 0.78 -7.72 -6.02
N THR A 50 0.29 -7.52 -7.24
CA THR A 50 0.46 -6.28 -7.98
C THR A 50 -0.82 -5.47 -7.91
N ILE A 51 -0.68 -4.17 -7.67
CA ILE A 51 -1.78 -3.21 -7.64
C ILE A 51 -1.46 -2.15 -8.69
N LEU A 52 -2.37 -1.95 -9.63
CA LEU A 52 -2.30 -0.89 -10.62
C LEU A 52 -3.38 0.12 -10.28
N HIS A 53 -3.01 1.39 -10.16
CA HIS A 53 -3.95 2.47 -9.87
C HIS A 53 -3.88 3.53 -10.97
N GLY A 54 -4.98 3.77 -11.69
CA GLY A 54 -5.00 4.69 -12.82
C GLY A 54 -4.65 4.08 -14.17
N GLU A 55 -4.40 4.96 -15.13
CA GLU A 55 -4.07 4.62 -16.52
C GLU A 55 -2.54 4.54 -16.68
N HIS A 56 -2.01 3.33 -16.79
CA HIS A 56 -0.57 3.09 -16.89
C HIS A 56 -0.05 3.00 -18.34
N GLU A 57 -0.93 2.68 -19.29
CA GLU A 57 -0.55 2.49 -20.72
C GLU A 57 0.16 3.71 -21.34
N PRO A 58 -0.28 4.97 -21.12
CA PRO A 58 0.41 6.13 -21.67
C PRO A 58 1.81 6.27 -21.08
N ILE A 59 1.96 6.02 -19.77
CA ILE A 59 3.23 6.11 -19.05
C ILE A 59 4.21 5.07 -19.59
N VAL A 60 3.75 3.83 -19.80
CA VAL A 60 4.57 2.75 -20.38
C VAL A 60 5.06 3.15 -21.77
N LYS A 61 4.17 3.69 -22.61
CA LYS A 61 4.53 4.14 -23.96
C LYS A 61 5.56 5.27 -23.95
N GLU A 62 5.40 6.26 -23.08
CA GLU A 62 6.37 7.35 -22.93
C GLU A 62 7.75 6.85 -22.47
N VAL A 63 7.79 5.81 -21.63
CA VAL A 63 9.03 5.15 -21.22
C VAL A 63 9.68 4.41 -22.39
N GLU A 64 8.90 3.67 -23.18
CA GLU A 64 9.39 2.95 -24.37
C GLU A 64 9.93 3.90 -25.44
N GLU A 65 9.29 5.05 -25.63
CA GLU A 65 9.72 6.12 -26.53
C GLU A 65 10.89 6.94 -25.96
N GLY A 66 11.28 6.71 -24.71
CA GLY A 66 12.37 7.41 -24.02
C GLY A 66 12.06 8.87 -23.65
N THR A 67 10.80 9.28 -23.75
CA THR A 67 10.33 10.64 -23.42
C THR A 67 10.08 10.82 -21.93
N LYS A 68 9.86 9.72 -21.20
CA LYS A 68 9.74 9.69 -19.74
C LYS A 68 10.67 8.65 -19.12
N ARG A 69 11.18 8.94 -17.93
CA ARG A 69 11.85 7.95 -17.06
C ARG A 69 10.94 7.66 -15.89
N VAL A 70 10.82 6.39 -15.54
CA VAL A 70 10.03 5.91 -14.40
C VAL A 70 10.99 5.25 -13.41
N GLN A 71 10.97 5.71 -12.17
CA GLN A 71 11.78 5.19 -11.09
C GLN A 71 11.09 4.02 -10.39
N LYS A 72 11.90 3.15 -9.80
CA LYS A 72 11.44 2.06 -8.94
C LYS A 72 11.92 2.33 -7.52
N ASP A 73 10.98 2.56 -6.61
CA ASP A 73 11.26 2.78 -5.20
C ASP A 73 10.91 1.55 -4.38
N LEU A 74 11.64 1.34 -3.28
CA LEU A 74 11.46 0.21 -2.37
C LEU A 74 11.12 0.72 -0.97
N ALA A 75 10.01 0.23 -0.42
CA ALA A 75 9.64 0.42 0.98
C ALA A 75 9.68 -0.92 1.71
N ALA A 76 10.54 -1.02 2.72
CA ALA A 76 10.43 -2.08 3.72
C ALA A 76 9.37 -1.63 4.74
N THR A 77 8.35 -2.44 4.97
CA THR A 77 7.23 -2.13 5.89
C THR A 77 7.01 -3.29 6.84
N ASP A 78 6.40 -2.99 7.98
CA ASP A 78 5.85 -3.95 8.93
C ASP A 78 4.37 -3.66 9.23
N LEU A 79 3.78 -4.31 10.25
CA LEU A 79 2.38 -4.14 10.64
C LEU A 79 2.15 -3.01 11.66
N SER A 80 3.19 -2.22 11.98
CA SER A 80 3.06 -1.10 12.91
C SER A 80 2.27 0.06 12.30
N GLY A 81 1.59 0.83 13.16
CA GLY A 81 0.90 2.05 12.73
C GLY A 81 1.86 3.11 12.16
N GLU A 82 3.09 3.19 12.66
CA GLU A 82 4.15 4.06 12.15
C GLU A 82 4.49 3.71 10.70
N ALA A 83 4.72 2.42 10.41
CA ALA A 83 5.01 1.94 9.06
C ALA A 83 3.84 2.15 8.10
N GLN A 84 2.60 2.00 8.57
CA GLN A 84 1.41 2.32 7.77
C GLN A 84 1.40 3.81 7.39
N HIS A 85 1.62 4.71 8.33
CA HIS A 85 1.65 6.16 8.06
C HIS A 85 2.82 6.54 7.13
N ALA A 86 3.97 5.91 7.28
CA ALA A 86 5.09 6.09 6.35
C ALA A 86 4.72 5.63 4.94
N LEU A 87 4.12 4.44 4.82
CA LEU A 87 3.71 3.88 3.54
C LEU A 87 2.63 4.72 2.85
N GLU A 88 1.65 5.24 3.59
CA GLU A 88 0.64 6.18 3.09
C GLU A 88 1.28 7.39 2.41
N ARG A 89 2.28 7.98 3.07
CA ARG A 89 3.02 9.14 2.53
C ARG A 89 3.80 8.77 1.28
N THR A 90 4.53 7.65 1.29
CA THR A 90 5.32 7.19 0.14
C THR A 90 4.44 6.87 -1.06
N ILE A 91 3.29 6.23 -0.86
CA ILE A 91 2.34 5.96 -1.95
C ILE A 91 1.83 7.26 -2.56
N GLY A 92 1.55 8.28 -1.74
CA GLY A 92 1.12 9.60 -2.21
C GLY A 92 2.11 10.27 -3.16
N THR A 93 3.42 10.14 -2.91
CA THR A 93 4.46 10.73 -3.78
C THR A 93 4.71 9.88 -5.03
N VAL A 94 4.92 8.57 -4.86
CA VAL A 94 5.30 7.67 -5.96
C VAL A 94 4.20 7.58 -7.03
N LEU A 95 2.93 7.50 -6.61
CA LEU A 95 1.82 7.48 -7.56
C LEU A 95 1.61 8.83 -8.27
N GLY A 96 1.97 9.94 -7.63
CA GLY A 96 1.91 11.27 -8.23
C GLY A 96 2.87 11.43 -9.41
N ASP A 97 4.09 10.88 -9.26
CA ASP A 97 5.14 10.95 -10.29
C ASP A 97 4.92 9.91 -11.42
N GLY A 98 4.07 8.93 -11.17
CA GLY A 98 3.85 7.78 -12.06
C GLY A 98 4.97 6.75 -11.96
N ASP A 99 5.64 6.72 -10.80
CA ASP A 99 6.71 5.79 -10.46
C ASP A 99 6.16 4.47 -9.92
N THR A 100 7.02 3.46 -9.81
CA THR A 100 6.64 2.13 -9.31
C THR A 100 7.14 1.92 -7.88
N LEU A 101 6.23 1.70 -6.94
CA LEU A 101 6.56 1.32 -5.57
C LEU A 101 6.59 -0.21 -5.41
N VAL A 102 7.68 -0.72 -4.85
CA VAL A 102 7.79 -2.08 -4.34
C VAL A 102 7.70 -2.01 -2.81
N ALA A 103 6.65 -2.58 -2.21
CA ALA A 103 6.54 -2.71 -0.77
C ALA A 103 6.87 -4.15 -0.35
N ILE A 104 7.80 -4.32 0.59
CA ILE A 104 8.21 -5.62 1.12
C ILE A 104 7.91 -5.67 2.62
N TYR A 105 7.16 -6.70 3.01
CA TYR A 105 6.95 -7.07 4.39
C TYR A 105 7.55 -8.47 4.62
N ALA A 106 8.35 -8.60 5.67
CA ALA A 106 8.91 -9.88 6.10
C ALA A 106 8.18 -10.36 7.35
N ILE A 107 7.83 -11.63 7.37
CA ILE A 107 7.17 -12.30 8.49
C ILE A 107 8.11 -13.36 9.02
N ASP A 108 8.30 -13.39 10.34
CA ASP A 108 8.95 -14.52 10.99
C ASP A 108 7.95 -15.68 11.09
N GLN A 109 8.34 -16.86 10.60
CA GLN A 109 7.44 -18.02 10.55
C GLN A 109 7.07 -18.52 11.95
N ASP A 110 7.95 -18.32 12.93
CA ASP A 110 7.69 -18.68 14.32
C ASP A 110 6.66 -17.74 14.98
N MET A 111 6.37 -16.59 14.36
CA MET A 111 5.31 -15.65 14.79
C MET A 111 3.95 -15.93 14.15
N VAL A 112 3.87 -16.87 13.19
CA VAL A 112 2.62 -17.22 12.51
C VAL A 112 2.06 -18.48 13.16
N GLU A 113 1.17 -18.33 14.14
CA GLU A 113 0.34 -19.48 14.55
C GLU A 113 -0.50 -19.95 13.36
N ASP A 114 -0.52 -21.27 13.15
CA ASP A 114 -1.26 -21.98 12.09
C ASP A 114 -2.77 -21.72 12.25
N GLY A 115 -3.22 -20.57 11.76
CA GLY A 115 -4.61 -20.14 11.92
C GLY A 115 -4.84 -18.66 12.23
N GLY A 116 -4.26 -17.74 11.47
CA GLY A 116 -4.87 -16.44 11.19
C GLY A 116 -5.04 -15.44 12.33
N GLU A 117 -4.47 -15.65 13.51
CA GLU A 117 -4.47 -14.63 14.57
C GLU A 117 -3.17 -13.82 14.49
N ILE A 118 -3.22 -12.73 13.73
CA ILE A 118 -2.29 -11.61 13.91
C ILE A 118 -2.51 -11.06 15.32
N PHE A 119 -1.69 -11.51 16.27
CA PHE A 119 -1.71 -11.00 17.62
C PHE A 119 -1.60 -9.47 17.60
N PRO A 120 -2.59 -8.72 18.13
CA PRO A 120 -2.39 -7.31 18.37
C PRO A 120 -1.30 -7.19 19.45
N ASP A 121 -0.22 -6.51 19.12
CA ASP A 121 0.77 -6.13 20.13
C ASP A 121 0.06 -5.22 21.15
N GLY A 122 -0.17 -5.76 22.35
CA GLY A 122 -1.10 -5.21 23.32
C GLY A 122 -1.43 -6.18 24.46
N LYS A 123 -0.41 -6.70 25.13
CA LYS A 123 -0.50 -7.41 26.42
C LYS A 123 0.43 -6.62 27.36
N MET A 124 0.15 -6.16 28.58
CA MET A 124 -0.85 -6.30 29.66
C MET A 124 -0.71 -4.94 30.46
N ALA A 125 -1.49 -4.52 31.45
CA ALA A 125 -2.31 -5.19 32.44
C ALA A 125 -3.23 -4.14 33.11
N GLU A 126 -4.27 -4.67 33.74
CA GLU A 126 -5.09 -4.10 34.81
C GLU A 126 -4.47 -2.95 35.64
N GLU A 127 -5.22 -1.85 35.75
CA GLU A 127 -5.41 -1.20 37.05
C GLU A 127 -6.84 -0.66 37.14
N LEU A 128 -7.80 -1.58 37.32
CA LEU A 128 -9.04 -1.28 38.02
C LEU A 128 -8.90 -1.82 39.44
N SER A 129 -8.53 -0.97 40.38
CA SER A 129 -9.03 -0.93 41.77
C SER A 129 -8.05 -0.22 42.71
N SER A 130 -8.26 1.08 42.91
CA SER A 130 -8.42 1.68 44.24
C SER A 130 -9.18 3.00 44.12
#